data_AF-A0A971WLR3-F1
#
_entry.id   AF-A0A971WLR3-F1
#
_cell.length_a   1.000
_cell.length_b   1.000
_cell.length_c   1.000
_cell.angle_alpha   90.00
_cell.angle_beta   90.00
_cell.angle_gamma   90.00
#
_symmetry.space_group_name_H-M   'P 1'
#
loop_
_entity.id
_entity.type
_entity.pdbx_description
1 polymer ?
#
loop_
_entity_poly.entity_id
_entity_poly.type
_entity_poly.pdbx_seq_one_letter_code
_entity_poly.pdbx_strand_id
1 'polypeptide(L)'
;MTTENKEAMLEGEGLLQGIIDAARKEASANLDQARKQAAAIQAESQDRIRVSLAEEKVTQDSKLAVLQARFDSQVRAYQRKLSLKQHSALYSEVLSRLESDIQEIPSRPDYPALLSNWIVEGILGLGLDEVIVSCGQNDPVDDKMLCECAEQAMRRTGRKYKVSLGYSNLIESGVIISSPDQRVSFNNLISSRLRRYKSEINDIVEGEACRTE
;
A
#
# COMPACT_ATOMS: atom_id res chain seq x y z
N MET A 1 61.33 31.05 95.69
CA MET A 1 60.77 29.84 95.03
C MET A 1 61.94 28.98 94.61
N THR A 2 61.98 27.76 95.14
CA THR A 2 63.04 26.76 94.97
C THR A 2 63.20 26.35 93.50
N THR A 3 64.43 26.03 93.11
CA THR A 3 64.85 25.64 91.76
C THR A 3 64.04 24.47 91.21
N GLU A 4 63.60 23.54 92.08
CA GLU A 4 62.75 22.38 91.75
C GLU A 4 61.34 22.77 91.24
N ASN A 5 60.74 23.86 91.73
CA ASN A 5 59.42 24.30 91.27
C ASN A 5 59.48 24.96 89.88
N LYS A 6 60.66 25.45 89.48
CA LYS A 6 60.90 26.02 88.15
C LYS A 6 61.10 24.92 87.10
N GLU A 7 61.78 23.84 87.47
CA GLU A 7 61.97 22.66 86.61
C GLU A 7 60.66 21.90 86.36
N ALA A 8 59.82 21.72 87.39
CA ALA A 8 58.50 21.10 87.23
C ALA A 8 57.51 21.93 86.36
N MET A 9 57.59 23.27 86.41
CA MET A 9 56.83 24.14 85.49
C MET A 9 57.34 24.07 84.05
N LEU A 10 58.67 24.02 83.85
CA LEU A 10 59.29 23.88 82.53
C LEU A 10 58.97 22.51 81.88
N GLU A 11 58.91 21.43 82.67
CA GLU A 11 58.49 20.10 82.18
C GLU A 11 56.99 20.05 81.82
N GLY A 12 56.12 20.68 82.62
CA GLY A 12 54.68 20.78 82.34
C GLY A 12 54.36 21.60 81.08
N GLU A 13 55.08 22.70 80.86
CA GLU A 13 54.98 23.50 79.64
C GLU A 13 55.46 22.72 78.40
N GLY A 14 56.53 21.92 78.53
CA GLY A 14 57.00 21.03 77.46
C GLY A 14 56.00 19.93 77.08
N LEU A 15 55.31 19.34 78.05
CA LEU A 15 54.27 18.33 77.81
C LEU A 15 53.03 18.93 77.15
N LEU A 16 52.57 20.09 77.61
CA LEU A 16 51.44 20.83 77.01
C LEU A 16 51.75 21.24 75.57
N GLN A 17 52.96 21.72 75.31
CA GLN A 17 53.41 22.06 73.97
C GLN A 17 53.43 20.83 73.05
N GLY A 18 53.90 19.68 73.55
CA GLY A 18 53.87 18.41 72.82
C GLY A 18 52.46 17.94 72.47
N ILE A 19 51.48 18.10 73.38
CA ILE A 19 50.07 17.78 73.12
C ILE A 19 49.47 18.73 72.07
N ILE A 20 49.78 20.03 72.14
CA ILE A 20 49.31 21.03 71.17
C ILE A 20 49.89 20.74 69.79
N ASP A 21 51.17 20.40 69.70
CA ASP A 21 51.82 20.11 68.42
C ASP A 21 51.34 18.78 67.83
N ALA A 22 51.09 17.76 68.67
CA ALA A 22 50.45 16.51 68.26
C ALA A 22 49.03 16.75 67.74
N ALA A 23 48.21 17.52 68.46
CA ALA A 23 46.85 17.86 68.05
C ALA A 23 46.81 18.70 66.77
N ARG A 24 47.75 19.63 66.57
CA ARG A 24 47.90 20.39 65.32
C ARG A 24 48.28 19.50 64.16
N LYS A 25 49.22 18.57 64.37
CA LYS A 25 49.64 17.61 63.35
C LYS A 25 48.49 16.69 62.95
N GLU A 26 47.73 16.17 63.91
CA GLU A 26 46.55 15.34 63.67
C GLU A 26 45.42 16.12 62.98
N ALA A 27 45.14 17.35 63.41
CA ALA A 27 44.17 18.23 62.74
C ALA A 27 44.57 18.52 61.29
N SER A 28 45.85 18.79 61.03
CA SER A 28 46.36 19.00 59.66
C SER A 28 46.22 17.75 58.80
N ALA A 29 46.52 16.57 59.35
CA ALA A 29 46.36 15.29 58.66
C ALA A 29 44.89 14.99 58.33
N ASN A 30 43.97 15.28 59.27
CA ASN A 30 42.53 15.13 59.07
C ASN A 30 42.00 16.08 57.99
N LEU A 31 42.46 17.33 57.97
CA LEU A 31 42.09 18.30 56.92
C LEU A 31 42.61 17.87 55.54
N ASP A 32 43.85 17.38 55.46
CA ASP A 32 44.42 16.90 54.21
C ASP A 32 43.72 15.63 53.72
N GLN A 33 43.34 14.72 54.62
CA GLN A 33 42.55 13.55 54.29
C GLN A 33 41.14 13.94 53.81
N ALA A 34 40.47 14.85 54.50
CA ALA A 34 39.15 15.36 54.10
C ALA A 34 39.20 16.05 52.72
N ARG A 35 40.27 16.82 52.45
CA ARG A 35 40.50 17.45 51.13
C ARG A 35 40.71 16.41 50.03
N LYS A 36 41.53 15.39 50.28
CA LYS A 36 41.76 14.29 49.33
C LYS A 36 40.48 13.51 49.04
N GLN A 37 39.69 13.22 50.08
CA GLN A 37 38.39 12.56 49.93
C GLN A 37 37.40 13.43 49.15
N ALA A 38 37.29 14.73 49.46
CA ALA A 38 36.43 15.65 48.72
C ALA A 38 36.82 15.74 47.23
N ALA A 39 38.12 15.83 46.94
CA ALA A 39 38.62 15.86 45.56
C ALA A 39 38.32 14.53 44.82
N ALA A 40 38.49 13.38 45.49
CA ALA A 40 38.17 12.07 44.92
C ALA A 40 36.68 11.93 44.62
N ILE A 41 35.81 12.33 45.55
CA ILE A 41 34.34 12.32 45.37
C ILE A 41 33.94 13.23 44.21
N GLN A 42 34.55 14.42 44.08
CA GLN A 42 34.27 15.33 42.98
C GLN A 42 34.67 14.73 41.64
N ALA A 43 35.87 14.16 41.53
CA ALA A 43 36.36 13.52 40.31
C ALA A 43 35.48 12.34 39.90
N GLU A 44 35.16 11.45 40.84
CA GLU A 44 34.28 10.30 40.59
C GLU A 44 32.87 10.75 40.17
N SER A 45 32.33 11.78 40.82
CA SER A 45 31.02 12.33 40.47
C SER A 45 31.01 12.94 39.06
N GLN A 46 32.08 13.65 38.69
CA GLN A 46 32.22 14.22 37.35
C GLN A 46 32.33 13.13 36.28
N ASP A 47 33.09 12.06 36.54
CA ASP A 47 33.20 10.93 35.62
C ASP A 47 31.86 10.21 35.45
N ARG A 48 31.14 9.96 36.55
CA ARG A 48 29.79 9.37 36.50
C ARG A 48 28.81 10.24 35.71
N ILE A 49 28.83 11.56 35.90
CA ILE A 49 27.99 12.50 35.12
C ILE A 49 28.35 12.40 33.63
N ARG A 50 29.65 12.37 33.31
CA ARG A 50 30.12 12.29 31.92
C ARG A 50 29.68 11.00 31.22
N VAL A 51 29.81 9.86 31.91
CA VAL A 51 29.39 8.56 31.38
C VAL A 51 27.88 8.54 31.18
N SER A 52 27.11 8.97 32.19
CA SER A 52 25.65 9.03 32.11
C SER A 52 25.16 9.91 30.95
N LEU A 53 25.78 11.10 30.77
CA LEU A 53 25.47 11.98 29.64
C LEU A 53 25.80 11.35 28.28
N ALA A 54 26.90 10.60 28.18
CA ALA A 54 27.27 9.93 26.95
C ALA A 54 26.28 8.79 26.62
N GLU A 55 25.91 7.98 27.61
CA GLU A 55 24.91 6.93 27.47
C GLU A 55 23.55 7.51 27.07
N GLU A 56 23.10 8.57 27.75
CA GLU A 56 21.83 9.22 27.43
C GLU A 56 21.81 9.74 25.99
N LYS A 57 22.89 10.40 25.53
CA LYS A 57 23.01 10.83 24.13
C LYS A 57 22.88 9.67 23.14
N VAL A 58 23.59 8.57 23.36
CA VAL A 58 23.49 7.38 22.49
C VAL A 58 22.06 6.83 22.47
N THR A 59 21.39 6.80 23.63
CA THR A 59 19.99 6.35 23.68
C THR A 59 19.02 7.33 23.00
N GLN A 60 19.28 8.63 23.07
CA GLN A 60 18.49 9.64 22.38
C GLN A 60 18.68 9.56 20.87
N ASP A 61 19.92 9.46 20.40
CA ASP A 61 20.25 9.35 18.97
C ASP A 61 19.65 8.09 18.35
N SER A 62 19.73 6.96 19.06
CA SER A 62 19.09 5.71 18.59
C SER A 62 17.57 5.82 18.52
N LYS A 63 16.93 6.46 19.52
CA LYS A 63 15.48 6.73 19.48
C LYS A 63 15.09 7.66 18.32
N LEU A 64 15.88 8.71 18.08
CA LEU A 64 15.67 9.62 16.97
C LEU A 64 15.81 8.91 15.62
N ALA A 65 16.83 8.06 15.46
CA ALA A 65 17.02 7.28 14.24
C ALA A 65 15.84 6.32 13.98
N VAL A 66 15.35 5.63 15.00
CA VAL A 66 14.17 4.76 14.90
C VAL A 66 12.93 5.56 14.53
N LEU A 67 12.75 6.73 15.13
CA LEU A 67 11.61 7.61 14.87
C LEU A 67 11.65 8.15 13.43
N GLN A 68 12.82 8.59 12.96
CA GLN A 68 13.03 9.05 11.58
C GLN A 68 12.73 7.94 10.58
N ALA A 69 13.30 6.74 10.76
CA ALA A 69 13.04 5.60 9.90
C ALA A 69 11.54 5.24 9.85
N ARG A 70 10.84 5.36 10.98
CA ARG A 70 9.38 5.16 11.06
C ARG A 70 8.61 6.24 10.32
N PHE A 71 9.00 7.50 10.42
CA PHE A 71 8.37 8.59 9.67
C PHE A 71 8.58 8.43 8.17
N ASP A 72 9.80 8.13 7.73
CA ASP A 72 10.10 7.91 6.31
C ASP A 72 9.30 6.74 5.74
N SER A 73 9.17 5.65 6.50
CA SER A 73 8.33 4.52 6.12
C SER A 73 6.85 4.90 6.01
N GLN A 74 6.36 5.75 6.92
CA GLN A 74 4.99 6.25 6.85
C GLN A 74 4.78 7.15 5.64
N VAL A 75 5.68 8.08 5.37
CA VAL A 75 5.60 8.97 4.20
C VAL A 75 5.54 8.15 2.91
N ARG A 76 6.42 7.17 2.74
CA ARG A 76 6.39 6.25 1.58
C ARG A 76 5.07 5.50 1.46
N ALA A 77 4.55 5.00 2.58
CA ALA A 77 3.26 4.31 2.61
C ALA A 77 2.10 5.23 2.20
N TYR A 78 2.10 6.48 2.69
CA TYR A 78 1.10 7.48 2.33
C TYR A 78 1.19 7.89 0.85
N GLN A 79 2.39 8.10 0.33
CA GLN A 79 2.62 8.39 -1.09
C GLN A 79 2.08 7.26 -1.98
N ARG A 80 2.43 6.01 -1.66
CA ARG A 80 1.92 4.84 -2.39
C ARG A 80 0.40 4.75 -2.31
N LYS A 81 -0.19 4.98 -1.13
CA LYS A 81 -1.64 4.99 -0.95
C LYS A 81 -2.32 6.09 -1.78
N LEU A 82 -1.71 7.26 -1.88
CA LEU A 82 -2.24 8.37 -2.67
C LEU A 82 -2.22 8.04 -4.17
N SER A 83 -1.09 7.54 -4.68
CA SER A 83 -0.96 7.11 -6.08
C SER A 83 -2.00 6.02 -6.43
N LEU A 84 -2.15 5.00 -5.58
CA LEU A 84 -3.17 3.96 -5.79
C LEU A 84 -4.60 4.52 -5.81
N LYS A 85 -4.90 5.52 -4.97
CA LYS A 85 -6.21 6.18 -4.97
C LYS A 85 -6.44 6.98 -6.25
N GLN A 86 -5.43 7.70 -6.73
CA GLN A 86 -5.51 8.45 -7.98
C GLN A 86 -5.75 7.51 -9.16
N HIS A 87 -5.02 6.40 -9.23
CA HIS A 87 -5.20 5.39 -10.27
C HIS A 87 -6.62 4.79 -10.22
N SER A 88 -7.08 4.41 -9.03
CA SER A 88 -8.43 3.86 -8.87
C SER A 88 -9.53 4.86 -9.24
N ALA A 89 -9.34 6.16 -8.95
CA ALA A 89 -10.28 7.20 -9.33
C ALA A 89 -10.33 7.39 -10.85
N LEU A 90 -9.17 7.50 -11.50
CA LEU A 90 -9.07 7.62 -12.96
C LEU A 90 -9.70 6.40 -13.65
N TYR A 91 -9.38 5.20 -13.17
CA TYR A 91 -9.94 3.97 -13.68
C TYR A 91 -11.48 3.94 -13.57
N SER A 92 -12.01 4.32 -12.40
CA SER A 92 -13.46 4.39 -12.19
C SER A 92 -14.13 5.42 -13.11
N GLU A 93 -13.48 6.54 -13.38
CA GLU A 93 -13.99 7.57 -14.28
C GLU A 93 -14.03 7.10 -15.74
N VAL A 94 -12.95 6.45 -16.20
CA VAL A 94 -12.88 5.84 -17.54
C VAL A 94 -13.99 4.81 -17.71
N LEU A 95 -14.14 3.89 -16.75
CA LEU A 95 -15.21 2.89 -16.81
C LEU A 95 -16.60 3.52 -16.81
N SER A 96 -16.84 4.54 -15.99
CA SER A 96 -18.15 5.20 -15.94
C SER A 96 -18.51 5.88 -17.26
N ARG A 97 -17.55 6.54 -17.92
CA ARG A 97 -17.76 7.14 -19.24
C ARG A 97 -18.02 6.07 -20.30
N LEU A 98 -17.23 5.01 -20.28
CA LEU A 98 -17.38 3.90 -21.20
C LEU A 98 -18.74 3.21 -21.05
N GLU A 99 -19.21 2.99 -19.82
CA GLU A 99 -20.56 2.46 -19.56
C GLU A 99 -21.64 3.37 -20.13
N SER A 100 -21.49 4.69 -20.02
CA SER A 100 -22.41 5.66 -20.63
C SER A 100 -22.41 5.57 -22.17
N ASP A 101 -21.24 5.60 -22.79
CA ASP A 101 -21.09 5.51 -24.25
C ASP A 101 -21.65 4.20 -24.81
N ILE A 102 -21.52 3.13 -24.02
CA ILE A 102 -22.00 1.80 -24.33
C ILE A 102 -23.54 1.73 -24.27
N GLN A 103 -24.18 2.39 -23.30
CA GLN A 103 -25.64 2.46 -23.23
C GLN A 103 -26.26 3.16 -24.46
N GLU A 104 -25.49 4.01 -25.13
CA GLU A 104 -25.93 4.66 -26.36
C GLU A 104 -25.79 3.78 -27.61
N ILE A 105 -25.03 2.67 -27.54
CA ILE A 105 -24.77 1.78 -28.69
C ILE A 105 -26.07 1.32 -29.38
N PRO A 106 -27.11 0.83 -28.66
CA PRO A 106 -28.34 0.37 -29.31
C PRO A 106 -29.07 1.46 -30.10
N SER A 107 -28.85 2.74 -29.77
CA SER A 107 -29.44 3.89 -30.45
C SER A 107 -28.67 4.31 -31.71
N ARG A 108 -27.49 3.73 -31.96
CA ARG A 108 -26.65 4.13 -33.09
C ARG A 108 -27.16 3.50 -34.40
N PRO A 109 -27.06 4.20 -35.54
CA PRO A 109 -27.56 3.72 -36.83
C PRO A 109 -26.80 2.49 -37.36
N ASP A 110 -25.56 2.26 -36.91
CA ASP A 110 -24.72 1.12 -37.28
C ASP A 110 -24.94 -0.12 -36.38
N TYR A 111 -25.76 0.01 -35.33
CA TYR A 111 -26.01 -1.08 -34.38
C TYR A 111 -26.53 -2.38 -35.01
N PRO A 112 -27.46 -2.38 -35.99
CA PRO A 112 -27.89 -3.62 -36.64
C PRO A 112 -26.74 -4.37 -37.33
N ALA A 113 -25.78 -3.65 -37.91
CA ALA A 113 -24.60 -4.25 -38.53
C ALA A 113 -23.64 -4.83 -37.48
N LEU A 114 -23.50 -4.16 -36.32
CA LEU A 114 -22.73 -4.69 -35.19
C LEU A 114 -23.35 -5.97 -34.63
N LEU A 115 -24.68 -6.00 -34.45
CA LEU A 115 -25.41 -7.19 -34.01
C LEU A 115 -25.22 -8.36 -34.97
N SER A 116 -25.33 -8.14 -36.29
CA SER A 116 -25.07 -9.16 -37.29
C SER A 116 -23.67 -9.77 -37.13
N ASN A 117 -22.64 -8.94 -36.92
CA ASN A 117 -21.28 -9.42 -36.66
C ASN A 117 -21.20 -10.24 -35.36
N TRP A 118 -21.89 -9.83 -34.28
CA TRP A 118 -21.90 -10.57 -33.01
C TRP A 118 -22.62 -11.91 -33.12
N ILE A 119 -23.68 -11.99 -33.93
CA ILE A 119 -24.36 -13.25 -34.23
C ILE A 119 -23.43 -14.18 -34.99
N VAL A 120 -22.76 -13.69 -36.05
CA VAL A 120 -21.78 -14.48 -36.82
C VAL A 120 -20.64 -14.95 -35.92
N GLU A 121 -20.09 -14.08 -35.08
CA GLU A 121 -19.05 -14.44 -34.09
C GLU A 121 -19.52 -15.57 -33.18
N GLY A 122 -20.76 -15.50 -32.67
CA GLY A 122 -21.32 -16.53 -31.82
C GLY A 122 -21.57 -17.87 -32.52
N ILE A 123 -22.06 -17.85 -33.76
CA ILE A 123 -22.23 -19.06 -34.59
C ILE A 123 -20.87 -19.75 -34.78
N LEU A 124 -19.85 -18.98 -35.16
CA LEU A 124 -18.49 -19.49 -35.36
C LEU A 124 -17.86 -19.98 -34.05
N GLY A 125 -18.10 -19.27 -32.95
CA GLY A 125 -17.57 -19.59 -31.62
C GLY A 125 -18.17 -20.86 -31.02
N LEU A 126 -19.45 -21.14 -31.26
CA LEU A 126 -20.10 -22.40 -30.84
C LEU A 126 -19.71 -23.57 -31.74
N GLY A 127 -19.52 -23.33 -33.04
CA GLY A 127 -19.13 -24.37 -34.00
C GLY A 127 -20.20 -25.46 -34.20
N LEU A 128 -21.45 -25.19 -33.86
CA LEU A 128 -22.60 -26.09 -34.02
C LEU A 128 -23.35 -25.80 -35.32
N ASP A 129 -23.89 -26.85 -35.96
CA ASP A 129 -24.64 -26.71 -37.21
C ASP A 129 -26.05 -26.14 -37.00
N GLU A 130 -26.62 -26.27 -35.80
CA GLU A 130 -27.91 -25.69 -35.41
C GLU A 130 -27.76 -24.87 -34.14
N VAL A 131 -28.26 -23.63 -34.15
CA VAL A 131 -28.19 -22.71 -33.02
C VAL A 131 -29.46 -21.86 -32.90
N ILE A 132 -29.75 -21.45 -31.67
CA ILE A 132 -30.84 -20.55 -31.30
C ILE A 132 -30.24 -19.20 -30.91
N VAL A 133 -30.76 -18.11 -31.48
CA VAL A 133 -30.34 -16.73 -31.16
C VAL A 133 -31.38 -16.07 -30.27
N SER A 134 -30.92 -15.57 -29.13
CA SER A 134 -31.69 -14.84 -28.13
C SER A 134 -31.20 -13.40 -28.08
N CYS A 135 -32.08 -12.41 -28.20
CA CYS A 135 -31.71 -10.98 -28.24
C CYS A 135 -32.44 -10.13 -27.20
N GLY A 136 -31.99 -8.88 -27.02
CA GLY A 136 -32.68 -7.87 -26.24
C GLY A 136 -34.05 -7.51 -26.84
N GLN A 137 -34.98 -7.06 -25.99
CA GLN A 137 -36.34 -6.70 -26.43
C GLN A 137 -36.37 -5.60 -27.51
N ASN A 138 -35.41 -4.68 -27.46
CA ASN A 138 -35.33 -3.54 -28.38
C ASN A 138 -34.34 -3.76 -29.53
N ASP A 139 -33.70 -4.94 -29.60
CA ASP A 139 -32.71 -5.22 -30.63
C ASP A 139 -33.40 -5.58 -31.96
N PRO A 140 -32.99 -4.98 -33.09
CA PRO A 140 -33.63 -5.18 -34.39
C PRO A 140 -33.17 -6.49 -35.07
N VAL A 141 -33.38 -7.62 -34.39
CA VAL A 141 -33.04 -8.95 -34.93
C VAL A 141 -34.30 -9.61 -35.50
N ASP A 142 -34.29 -9.87 -36.81
CA ASP A 142 -35.37 -10.56 -37.52
C ASP A 142 -34.84 -11.80 -38.27
N ASP A 143 -35.76 -12.63 -38.78
CA ASP A 143 -35.40 -13.85 -39.52
C ASP A 143 -34.55 -13.56 -40.76
N LYS A 144 -34.70 -12.37 -41.36
CA LYS A 144 -33.91 -11.94 -42.52
C LYS A 144 -32.45 -11.74 -42.12
N MET A 145 -32.19 -11.02 -41.04
CA MET A 145 -30.85 -10.83 -40.48
C MET A 145 -30.23 -12.18 -40.11
N LEU A 146 -30.99 -13.11 -39.51
CA LEU A 146 -30.49 -14.44 -39.17
C LEU A 146 -30.09 -15.25 -40.41
N CYS A 147 -30.88 -15.19 -41.48
CA CYS A 147 -30.52 -15.81 -42.76
C CYS A 147 -29.22 -15.24 -43.33
N GLU A 148 -29.07 -13.92 -43.33
CA GLU A 148 -27.87 -13.23 -43.80
C GLU A 148 -26.64 -13.62 -42.96
N CYS A 149 -26.79 -13.72 -41.63
CA CYS A 149 -25.72 -14.16 -40.72
C CYS A 149 -25.32 -15.62 -40.98
N ALA A 150 -26.29 -16.51 -41.20
CA ALA A 150 -26.02 -17.91 -41.52
C ALA A 150 -25.25 -18.05 -42.84
N GLU A 151 -25.61 -17.27 -43.87
CA GLU A 151 -24.87 -17.21 -45.13
C GLU A 151 -23.45 -16.68 -44.95
N GLN A 152 -23.27 -15.63 -44.16
CA GLN A 152 -21.94 -15.08 -43.86
C GLN A 152 -21.06 -16.10 -43.14
N ALA A 153 -21.59 -16.80 -42.15
CA ALA A 153 -20.88 -17.88 -41.45
C ALA A 153 -20.53 -19.02 -42.43
N MET A 154 -21.46 -19.42 -43.30
CA MET A 154 -21.23 -20.43 -44.33
C MET A 154 -20.13 -20.04 -45.30
N ARG A 155 -20.07 -18.78 -45.75
CA ARG A 155 -18.99 -18.29 -46.63
C ARG A 155 -17.61 -18.37 -45.96
N ARG A 156 -17.55 -18.24 -44.63
CA ARG A 156 -16.29 -18.29 -43.87
C ARG A 156 -15.82 -19.71 -43.56
N THR A 157 -16.73 -20.66 -43.35
CA THR A 157 -16.37 -22.02 -42.89
C THR A 157 -16.66 -23.13 -43.91
N GLY A 158 -17.45 -22.85 -44.94
CA GLY A 158 -17.97 -23.84 -45.89
C GLY A 158 -19.09 -24.73 -45.34
N ARG A 159 -19.56 -24.49 -44.11
CA ARG A 159 -20.61 -25.30 -43.46
C ARG A 159 -21.96 -24.60 -43.51
N LYS A 160 -23.04 -25.36 -43.61
CA LYS A 160 -24.40 -24.82 -43.52
C LYS A 160 -24.82 -24.73 -42.07
N TYR A 161 -25.35 -23.57 -41.67
CA TYR A 161 -25.86 -23.32 -40.34
C TYR A 161 -27.38 -23.15 -40.39
N LYS A 162 -28.08 -23.78 -39.46
CA LYS A 162 -29.49 -23.53 -39.18
C LYS A 162 -29.57 -22.61 -37.97
N VAL A 163 -30.02 -21.39 -38.20
CA VAL A 163 -30.11 -20.34 -37.17
C VAL A 163 -31.58 -20.00 -37.00
N SER A 164 -32.09 -20.09 -35.77
CA SER A 164 -33.48 -19.74 -35.45
C SER A 164 -33.54 -18.70 -34.35
N LEU A 165 -34.56 -17.85 -34.40
CA LEU A 165 -34.83 -16.89 -33.34
C LEU A 165 -35.47 -17.62 -32.15
N GLY A 166 -34.87 -17.48 -30.97
CA GLY A 166 -35.37 -18.03 -29.72
C GLY A 166 -36.34 -17.06 -29.03
N TYR A 167 -37.23 -17.61 -28.21
CA TYR A 167 -38.02 -16.81 -27.27
C TYR A 167 -37.12 -16.36 -26.11
N SER A 168 -36.63 -15.13 -26.16
CA SER A 168 -35.99 -14.51 -25.00
C SER A 168 -36.22 -13.01 -24.98
N ASN A 169 -36.74 -12.53 -23.86
CA ASN A 169 -36.86 -11.11 -23.56
C ASN A 169 -35.67 -10.68 -22.72
N LEU A 170 -34.47 -10.69 -23.32
CA LEU A 170 -33.29 -10.23 -22.58
C LEU A 170 -33.49 -8.75 -22.21
N ILE A 171 -33.22 -8.43 -20.95
CA ILE A 171 -33.32 -7.06 -20.42
C ILE A 171 -32.22 -6.19 -21.04
N GLU A 172 -31.06 -6.81 -21.29
CA GLU A 172 -29.90 -6.15 -21.82
C GLU A 172 -29.81 -6.34 -23.35
N SER A 173 -29.33 -5.30 -24.03
CA SER A 173 -29.02 -5.33 -25.46
C SER A 173 -27.83 -6.23 -25.78
N GLY A 174 -27.89 -6.85 -26.96
CA GLY A 174 -26.93 -7.81 -27.47
C GLY A 174 -27.58 -9.18 -27.68
N VAL A 175 -26.73 -10.19 -27.93
CA VAL A 175 -27.22 -11.52 -28.31
C VAL A 175 -26.58 -12.62 -27.48
N ILE A 176 -27.36 -13.66 -27.20
CA ILE A 176 -26.90 -14.93 -26.67
C ILE A 176 -27.21 -15.99 -27.72
N ILE A 177 -26.18 -16.66 -28.21
CA ILE A 177 -26.34 -17.78 -29.14
C ILE A 177 -26.26 -19.06 -28.30
N SER A 178 -27.19 -20.00 -28.46
CA SER A 178 -27.22 -21.22 -27.67
C SER A 178 -27.43 -22.45 -28.54
N SER A 179 -27.01 -23.61 -28.04
CA SER A 179 -27.40 -24.89 -28.61
C SER A 179 -28.92 -25.10 -28.49
N PRO A 180 -29.55 -25.95 -29.33
CA PRO A 180 -30.99 -26.23 -29.24
C PRO A 180 -31.43 -26.81 -27.90
N ASP A 181 -30.53 -27.54 -27.23
CA ASP A 181 -30.72 -28.10 -25.89
C ASP A 181 -30.31 -27.14 -24.75
N GLN A 182 -29.88 -25.92 -25.09
CA GLN A 182 -29.45 -24.84 -24.18
C GLN A 182 -28.29 -25.20 -23.23
N ARG A 183 -27.57 -26.30 -23.49
CA ARG A 183 -26.44 -26.72 -22.65
C ARG A 183 -25.18 -25.88 -22.84
N VAL A 184 -24.99 -25.33 -24.03
CA VAL A 184 -23.84 -24.50 -24.36
C VAL A 184 -24.34 -23.19 -24.95
N SER A 185 -23.76 -22.08 -24.51
CA SER A 185 -24.10 -20.76 -25.02
C SER A 185 -22.89 -19.87 -25.18
N PHE A 186 -22.98 -18.97 -26.16
CA PHE A 186 -22.05 -17.91 -26.42
C PHE A 186 -22.72 -16.59 -26.08
N ASN A 187 -22.32 -16.00 -24.96
CA ASN A 187 -22.88 -14.74 -24.48
C ASN A 187 -22.16 -13.56 -25.14
N ASN A 188 -22.87 -12.83 -25.99
CA ASN A 188 -22.44 -11.61 -26.66
C ASN A 188 -23.31 -10.40 -26.25
N LEU A 189 -23.82 -10.41 -25.01
CA LEU A 189 -24.35 -9.22 -24.38
C LEU A 189 -23.26 -8.15 -24.26
N ILE A 190 -23.68 -6.89 -24.35
CA ILE A 190 -22.80 -5.73 -24.28
C ILE A 190 -21.93 -5.75 -23.01
N SER A 191 -22.53 -6.00 -21.84
CA SER A 191 -21.87 -6.10 -20.53
C SER A 191 -20.89 -7.26 -20.47
N SER A 192 -21.20 -8.36 -21.16
CA SER A 192 -20.35 -9.55 -21.23
C SER A 192 -19.13 -9.29 -22.10
N ARG A 193 -19.29 -8.58 -23.22
CA ARG A 193 -18.16 -8.12 -24.04
C ARG A 193 -17.29 -7.15 -23.25
N LEU A 194 -17.89 -6.15 -22.59
CA LEU A 194 -17.15 -5.20 -21.76
C LEU A 194 -16.32 -5.91 -20.68
N ARG A 195 -16.90 -6.90 -20.01
CA ARG A 195 -16.21 -7.69 -18.99
C ARG A 195 -14.99 -8.43 -19.55
N ARG A 196 -15.07 -8.95 -20.78
CA ARG A 196 -13.92 -9.62 -21.44
C ARG A 196 -12.80 -8.62 -21.74
N TYR A 197 -13.13 -7.41 -22.18
CA TYR A 197 -12.17 -6.35 -22.46
C TYR A 197 -11.62 -5.65 -21.21
N LYS A 198 -12.13 -5.96 -20.01
CA LYS A 198 -11.72 -5.29 -18.76
C LYS A 198 -10.20 -5.36 -18.54
N SER A 199 -9.55 -6.49 -18.84
CA SER A 199 -8.10 -6.63 -18.68
C SER A 199 -7.34 -5.71 -19.64
N GLU A 200 -7.77 -5.64 -20.90
CA GLU A 200 -7.14 -4.78 -21.90
C GLU A 200 -7.35 -3.29 -21.58
N ILE A 201 -8.54 -2.94 -21.07
CA ILE A 201 -8.82 -1.59 -20.57
C ILE A 201 -7.90 -1.26 -19.39
N ASN A 202 -7.68 -2.20 -18.45
CA ASN A 202 -6.71 -2.01 -17.37
C ASN A 202 -5.31 -1.76 -17.93
N ASP A 203 -4.87 -2.57 -18.89
CA ASP A 203 -3.53 -2.46 -19.47
C ASP A 203 -3.33 -1.11 -20.19
N ILE A 204 -4.37 -0.55 -20.82
CA ILE A 204 -4.30 0.78 -21.44
C ILE A 204 -4.21 1.87 -20.36
N VAL A 205 -5.09 1.81 -19.35
CA VAL A 205 -5.14 2.82 -18.27
C VAL A 205 -3.85 2.79 -17.44
N GLU A 206 -3.32 1.61 -17.12
CA GLU A 206 -2.07 1.44 -16.38
C GLU A 206 -0.83 1.70 -17.24
N GLY A 207 -0.87 1.26 -18.51
CA GLY A 207 0.23 1.37 -19.46
C GLY A 207 0.48 2.79 -19.99
N GLU A 208 -0.55 3.63 -20.08
CA GLU A 208 -0.40 5.06 -20.36
C GLU A 208 0.03 5.84 -19.10
N ALA A 209 -0.46 5.48 -17.92
CA ALA A 209 -0.06 6.14 -16.66
C ALA A 209 1.41 5.91 -16.31
N CYS A 210 1.98 4.73 -16.63
CA CYS A 210 3.38 4.40 -16.36
C CYS A 210 4.40 4.91 -17.40
N ARG A 211 3.98 5.51 -18.52
CA ARG A 211 4.90 5.98 -19.58
C ARG A 211 5.26 7.46 -19.49
N THR A 212 4.71 8.18 -18.52
CA THR A 212 4.87 9.64 -18.42
C THR A 212 5.86 10.12 -17.35
N GLU A 213 6.72 9.25 -16.82
CA GLU A 213 7.84 9.64 -15.92
C GLU A 213 9.18 9.06 -16.40
#